data_AF-A0A0A9YH28-F1
#
_entry.id   AF-A0A0A9YH28-F1
#
_cell.length_a   1.000
_cell.length_b   1.000
_cell.length_c   1.000
_cell.angle_alpha   90.00
_cell.angle_beta   90.00
_cell.angle_gamma   90.00
#
_symmetry.space_group_name_H-M   'P 1'
#
loop_
_entity.id
_entity.type
_entity.pdbx_description
1 polymer ?
#
loop_
_entity_poly.entity_id
_entity_poly.type
_entity_poly.pdbx_seq_one_letter_code
_entity_poly.pdbx_strand_id
1 'polypeptide(L)'
;MIIGFDSISRLNLIRTMPKTVEHLRYSGWYEMKGFNKVGDNTFPNLMAAFSGFKIDQITQYCLPQQNSLLDSCSIIWKKFSDQGYVTAYGEDQPIISSFNGLRLGFKTQPTDYYLRPFILAAHDHTEPKEIGPILRYQHRTACYGPTKVADHFFNYSLDFLQSFSGFPTFSIFWQNGFSHDHLNGPSRLDETVSEQFRKMSESGV
;
A
#
# COMPACT_ATOMS: atom_id res chain seq x y z
N MET A 1 2.87 12.41 0.07
CA MET A 1 2.45 11.02 0.38
C MET A 1 1.49 10.52 -0.70
N ILE A 2 1.50 9.21 -0.97
CA ILE A 2 0.55 8.50 -1.82
C ILE A 2 -0.07 7.37 -1.00
N ILE A 3 -1.41 7.35 -0.90
CA ILE A 3 -2.17 6.23 -0.32
C ILE A 3 -2.94 5.56 -1.45
N GLY A 4 -2.85 4.22 -1.53
CA GLY A 4 -3.58 3.44 -2.51
C GLY A 4 -4.32 2.26 -1.90
N PHE A 5 -5.42 1.87 -2.54
CA PHE A 5 -6.24 0.73 -2.14
C PHE A 5 -6.27 -0.28 -3.28
N ASP A 6 -5.88 -1.51 -2.97
CA ASP A 6 -5.78 -2.57 -3.96
C ASP A 6 -7.17 -2.99 -4.46
N SER A 7 -7.28 -3.39 -5.73
CA SER A 7 -8.51 -3.96 -6.31
C SER A 7 -9.80 -3.11 -6.19
N ILE A 8 -9.68 -1.79 -5.99
CA ILE A 8 -10.83 -0.87 -5.96
C ILE A 8 -10.94 -0.10 -7.28
N SER A 9 -12.10 -0.19 -7.93
CA SER A 9 -12.47 0.70 -9.03
C SER A 9 -13.19 1.96 -8.52
N ARG A 10 -13.23 3.02 -9.34
CA ARG A 10 -13.99 4.24 -9.03
C ARG A 10 -15.44 3.95 -8.63
N LEU A 11 -16.13 3.10 -9.38
CA LEU A 11 -17.53 2.76 -9.09
C LEU A 11 -17.66 1.88 -7.85
N ASN A 12 -16.68 1.01 -7.59
CA ASN A 12 -16.65 0.26 -6.34
C ASN A 12 -16.52 1.22 -5.15
N LEU A 13 -15.54 2.13 -5.17
CA LEU A 13 -15.32 3.12 -4.11
C LEU A 13 -16.58 3.92 -3.78
N ILE A 14 -17.28 4.45 -4.81
CA ILE A 14 -18.53 5.21 -4.63
C ILE A 14 -19.61 4.38 -3.93
N ARG A 15 -19.71 3.08 -4.25
CA ARG A 15 -20.75 2.20 -3.73
C ARG A 15 -20.43 1.68 -2.33
N THR A 16 -19.17 1.35 -2.06
CA THR A 16 -18.77 0.64 -0.85
C THR A 16 -18.21 1.56 0.22
N MET A 17 -17.73 2.76 -0.14
CA MET A 17 -17.13 3.73 0.78
C MET A 17 -17.74 5.14 0.65
N PRO A 18 -19.07 5.30 0.82
CA PRO A 18 -19.74 6.58 0.64
C PRO A 18 -19.27 7.68 1.60
N LYS A 19 -18.95 7.36 2.87
CA LYS A 19 -18.45 8.36 3.84
C LYS A 19 -17.08 8.90 3.44
N THR A 20 -16.21 8.03 2.92
CA THR A 20 -14.90 8.41 2.40
C THR A 20 -15.04 9.29 1.16
N VAL A 21 -15.93 8.91 0.23
CA VAL A 21 -16.18 9.71 -0.99
C VAL A 21 -16.77 11.08 -0.67
N GLU A 22 -17.69 11.17 0.28
CA GLU A 22 -18.23 12.43 0.77
C GLU A 22 -17.13 13.32 1.35
N HIS A 23 -16.28 12.78 2.22
CA HIS A 23 -15.15 13.50 2.80
C HIS A 23 -14.18 14.04 1.73
N LEU A 24 -13.81 13.22 0.74
CA LEU A 24 -12.92 13.62 -0.34
C LEU A 24 -13.51 14.77 -1.18
N ARG A 25 -14.82 14.70 -1.47
CA ARG A 25 -15.54 15.77 -2.20
C ARG A 25 -15.59 17.07 -1.41
N TYR A 26 -15.91 16.99 -0.12
CA TYR A 26 -15.99 18.16 0.75
C TYR A 26 -14.61 18.83 0.93
N SER A 27 -13.56 18.02 1.04
CA SER A 27 -12.18 18.50 1.22
C SER A 27 -11.53 19.06 -0.06
N GLY A 28 -12.27 19.15 -1.17
CA GLY A 28 -11.80 19.76 -2.41
C GLY A 28 -10.84 18.90 -3.24
N TRP A 29 -10.82 17.58 -3.04
CA TRP A 29 -9.96 16.69 -3.82
C TRP A 29 -10.35 16.68 -5.30
N TYR A 30 -9.33 16.72 -6.17
CA TYR A 30 -9.54 16.66 -7.61
C TYR A 30 -9.70 15.21 -8.10
N GLU A 31 -10.85 14.91 -8.70
CA GLU A 31 -11.11 13.59 -9.28
C GLU A 31 -10.52 13.49 -10.71
N MET A 32 -9.45 12.70 -10.85
CA MET A 32 -8.79 12.44 -12.13
C MET A 32 -9.58 11.44 -13.00
N LYS A 33 -10.66 11.92 -13.63
CA LYS A 33 -11.44 11.11 -14.57
C LYS A 33 -10.59 10.70 -15.77
N GLY A 34 -10.64 9.41 -16.12
CA GLY A 34 -9.83 8.84 -17.21
C GLY A 34 -8.46 8.32 -16.79
N PHE A 35 -8.01 8.58 -15.55
CA PHE A 35 -6.87 7.86 -14.98
C PHE A 35 -7.21 6.37 -14.87
N ASN A 36 -6.39 5.52 -15.47
CA ASN A 36 -6.72 4.11 -15.64
C ASN A 36 -5.49 3.21 -15.49
N LYS A 37 -5.75 1.94 -15.20
CA LYS A 37 -4.74 0.89 -15.08
C LYS A 37 -4.17 0.56 -16.48
N VAL A 38 -2.88 0.23 -16.52
CA VAL A 38 -2.16 -0.22 -17.72
C VAL A 38 -1.94 -1.73 -17.76
N GLY A 39 -2.25 -2.42 -16.67
CA GLY A 39 -2.15 -3.89 -16.56
C GLY A 39 -3.25 -4.49 -15.71
N ASP A 40 -3.27 -5.83 -15.64
CA ASP A 40 -4.31 -6.54 -14.90
C ASP A 40 -4.11 -6.56 -13.40
N ASN A 41 -2.90 -6.89 -12.96
CA ASN A 41 -2.58 -7.03 -11.55
C ASN A 41 -1.95 -5.75 -10.96
N THR A 42 -1.81 -5.71 -9.65
CA THR A 42 -1.24 -4.57 -8.90
C THR A 42 0.18 -4.24 -9.34
N PHE A 43 1.06 -5.25 -9.43
CA PHE A 43 2.47 -5.07 -9.82
C PHE A 43 2.70 -4.26 -11.11
N PRO A 44 2.18 -4.64 -12.30
CA PRO A 44 2.43 -3.88 -13.52
C PRO A 44 1.92 -2.43 -13.44
N ASN A 45 0.83 -2.19 -12.71
CA ASN A 45 0.27 -0.85 -12.54
C ASN A 45 1.14 0.03 -11.64
N LEU A 46 1.57 -0.49 -10.49
CA LEU A 46 2.46 0.26 -9.58
C LEU A 46 3.81 0.51 -10.21
N MET A 47 4.38 -0.49 -10.88
CA MET A 47 5.66 -0.32 -11.56
C MET A 47 5.56 0.71 -12.70
N ALA A 48 4.49 0.71 -13.48
CA ALA A 48 4.30 1.75 -14.49
C ALA A 48 4.19 3.16 -13.87
N ALA A 49 3.41 3.31 -12.80
CA ALA A 49 3.24 4.59 -12.12
C ALA A 49 4.54 5.09 -11.46
N PHE A 50 5.33 4.18 -10.88
CA PHE A 50 6.46 4.56 -10.03
C PHE A 50 7.84 4.36 -10.66
N SER A 51 7.98 3.65 -11.77
CA SER A 51 9.24 3.60 -12.53
C SER A 51 9.12 4.22 -13.92
N GLY A 52 7.90 4.51 -14.39
CA GLY A 52 7.66 5.01 -15.75
C GLY A 52 7.87 3.96 -16.84
N PHE A 53 8.02 2.68 -16.48
CA PHE A 53 8.28 1.59 -17.42
C PHE A 53 7.01 0.79 -17.73
N LYS A 54 6.86 0.37 -18.98
CA LYS A 54 5.86 -0.67 -19.33
C LYS A 54 6.33 -2.06 -18.91
N ILE A 55 5.44 -3.03 -18.88
CA ILE A 55 5.72 -4.39 -18.38
C ILE A 55 6.90 -5.09 -19.08
N ASP A 56 7.05 -4.89 -20.40
CA ASP A 56 8.18 -5.45 -21.15
C ASP A 56 9.51 -4.88 -20.66
N GLN A 57 9.56 -3.56 -20.41
CA GLN A 57 10.75 -2.87 -19.93
C GLN A 57 11.07 -3.26 -18.49
N ILE A 58 10.05 -3.45 -17.64
CA ILE A 58 10.24 -3.94 -16.26
C ILE A 58 10.87 -5.34 -16.30
N THR A 59 10.37 -6.23 -17.16
CA THR A 59 10.91 -7.58 -17.32
C THR A 59 12.34 -7.55 -17.84
N GLN A 60 12.64 -6.68 -18.80
CA GLN A 60 13.98 -6.58 -19.39
C GLN A 60 15.01 -5.95 -18.45
N TYR A 61 14.66 -4.84 -17.79
CA TYR A 61 15.63 -4.02 -17.05
C TYR A 61 15.64 -4.29 -15.55
N CYS A 62 14.51 -4.71 -14.97
CA CYS A 62 14.39 -4.92 -13.53
C CYS A 62 14.30 -6.39 -13.14
N LEU A 63 13.73 -7.25 -13.99
CA LEU A 63 13.49 -8.66 -13.68
C LEU A 63 13.98 -9.63 -14.80
N PRO A 64 15.25 -9.55 -15.24
CA PRO A 64 15.72 -10.34 -16.39
C PRO A 64 15.76 -11.85 -16.14
N GLN A 65 15.75 -12.27 -14.89
CA GLN A 65 15.79 -13.69 -14.46
C GLN A 65 14.74 -13.96 -13.37
N GLN A 66 14.33 -15.21 -13.21
CA GLN A 66 13.31 -15.60 -12.24
C GLN A 66 13.68 -15.26 -10.78
N ASN A 67 14.97 -15.25 -10.45
CA ASN A 67 15.51 -14.91 -9.13
C ASN A 67 15.92 -13.43 -9.01
N SER A 68 15.49 -12.57 -9.92
CA SER A 68 15.81 -11.14 -9.87
C SER A 68 15.10 -10.48 -8.69
N LEU A 69 15.83 -9.57 -8.05
CA LEU A 69 15.33 -8.68 -7.00
C LEU A 69 15.06 -7.30 -7.60
N LEU A 70 14.21 -6.52 -6.95
CA LEU A 70 13.83 -5.17 -7.39
C LEU A 70 14.83 -4.08 -6.96
N ASP A 71 15.88 -4.45 -6.21
CA ASP A 71 16.91 -3.56 -5.68
C ASP A 71 17.60 -2.72 -6.75
N SER A 72 17.72 -3.19 -8.00
CA SER A 72 18.31 -2.43 -9.11
C SER A 72 17.29 -1.58 -9.89
N CYS A 73 15.99 -1.79 -9.68
CA CYS A 73 14.97 -1.14 -10.46
C CYS A 73 14.82 0.35 -10.09
N SER A 74 14.69 1.22 -11.09
CA SER A 74 14.60 2.68 -10.91
C SER A 74 13.23 3.15 -10.46
N ILE A 75 12.81 2.72 -9.26
CA ILE A 75 11.55 3.15 -8.66
C ILE A 75 11.72 4.55 -8.05
N ILE A 76 10.69 5.40 -8.21
CA ILE A 76 10.75 6.86 -8.00
C ILE A 76 11.25 7.27 -6.61
N TRP A 77 10.98 6.48 -5.57
CA TRP A 77 11.45 6.78 -4.21
C TRP A 77 12.99 6.90 -4.15
N LYS A 78 13.74 6.19 -5.00
CA LYS A 78 15.20 6.34 -5.07
C LYS A 78 15.60 7.74 -5.50
N LYS A 79 14.91 8.30 -6.50
CA LYS A 79 15.16 9.68 -6.94
C LYS A 79 14.83 10.70 -5.86
N PHE A 80 13.78 10.45 -5.07
CA PHE A 80 13.46 11.31 -3.93
C PHE A 80 14.52 11.19 -2.83
N SER A 81 14.98 9.97 -2.52
CA SER A 81 16.07 9.73 -1.57
C SER A 81 17.36 10.44 -2.00
N ASP A 82 17.74 10.36 -3.29
CA ASP A 82 18.90 11.06 -3.86
C ASP A 82 18.81 12.59 -3.74
N GLN A 83 17.60 13.14 -3.60
CA GLN A 83 17.33 14.58 -3.39
C GLN A 83 17.16 14.94 -1.91
N GLY A 84 17.45 14.02 -0.98
CA GLY A 84 17.41 14.26 0.46
C GLY A 84 16.00 14.18 1.08
N TYR A 85 15.03 13.57 0.39
CA TYR A 85 13.72 13.33 0.97
C TYR A 85 13.78 12.13 1.92
N VAL A 86 13.05 12.20 3.03
CA VAL A 86 12.78 11.03 3.87
C VAL A 86 11.74 10.16 3.16
N THR A 87 12.08 8.90 2.92
CA THR A 87 11.25 7.99 2.12
C THR A 87 10.56 6.91 2.96
N ALA A 88 9.32 6.58 2.60
CA ALA A 88 8.61 5.45 3.21
C ALA A 88 7.88 4.57 2.20
N TYR A 89 7.85 3.28 2.49
CA TYR A 89 7.01 2.33 1.79
C TYR A 89 6.34 1.38 2.79
N GLY A 90 5.05 1.11 2.61
CA GLY A 90 4.35 0.18 3.47
C GLY A 90 3.13 -0.47 2.83
N GLU A 91 2.93 -1.75 3.16
CA GLU A 91 1.75 -2.53 2.81
C GLU A 91 1.24 -3.26 4.05
N ASP A 92 -0.06 -3.54 4.08
CA ASP A 92 -0.72 -4.10 5.26
C ASP A 92 -0.88 -5.64 5.21
N GLN A 93 -0.54 -6.29 4.09
CA GLN A 93 -0.63 -7.75 3.93
C GLN A 93 0.67 -8.36 3.40
N PRO A 94 1.32 -9.27 4.15
CA PRO A 94 2.63 -9.78 3.77
C PRO A 94 2.58 -10.77 2.60
N ILE A 95 1.50 -11.55 2.48
CA ILE A 95 1.34 -12.65 1.51
C ILE A 95 1.03 -12.13 0.10
N ILE A 96 0.16 -11.12 -0.01
CA ILE A 96 -0.27 -10.53 -1.29
C ILE A 96 0.32 -9.15 -1.55
N SER A 97 1.43 -8.85 -0.87
CA SER A 97 2.19 -7.62 -1.06
C SER A 97 2.57 -7.45 -2.54
N SER A 98 2.42 -6.23 -3.05
CA SER A 98 2.58 -5.89 -4.45
C SER A 98 3.95 -6.27 -5.01
N PHE A 99 5.00 -6.16 -4.20
CA PHE A 99 6.39 -6.44 -4.61
C PHE A 99 6.96 -7.74 -4.06
N ASN A 100 6.30 -8.39 -3.08
CA ASN A 100 6.82 -9.60 -2.45
C ASN A 100 5.88 -10.83 -2.56
N GLY A 101 4.67 -10.69 -3.10
CA GLY A 101 3.71 -11.80 -3.18
C GLY A 101 4.06 -12.80 -4.29
N LEU A 102 4.23 -12.32 -5.53
CA LEU A 102 4.61 -13.13 -6.69
C LEU A 102 6.05 -12.90 -7.15
N ARG A 103 6.84 -12.17 -6.35
CA ARG A 103 8.21 -11.75 -6.66
C ARG A 103 9.05 -11.81 -5.38
N LEU A 104 10.37 -11.88 -5.53
CA LEU A 104 11.26 -11.89 -4.38
C LEU A 104 11.30 -10.54 -3.64
N GLY A 105 10.88 -9.46 -4.32
CA GLY A 105 10.88 -8.11 -3.78
C GLY A 105 12.28 -7.55 -3.65
N PHE A 106 12.61 -7.02 -2.48
CA PHE A 106 13.86 -6.32 -2.21
C PHE A 106 14.73 -7.10 -1.22
N LYS A 107 16.04 -7.15 -1.48
CA LYS A 107 17.02 -7.69 -0.53
C LYS A 107 17.47 -6.64 0.47
N THR A 108 17.73 -5.41 0.02
CA THR A 108 17.94 -4.25 0.89
C THR A 108 16.63 -3.52 1.13
N GLN A 109 16.53 -2.85 2.28
CA GLN A 109 15.37 -2.03 2.57
C GLN A 109 15.21 -0.93 1.49
N PRO A 110 14.05 -0.82 0.81
CA PRO A 110 13.93 0.03 -0.39
C PRO A 110 13.77 1.53 -0.10
N THR A 111 13.42 1.89 1.13
CA THR A 111 13.12 3.24 1.62
C THR A 111 13.64 3.41 3.04
N ASP A 112 13.77 4.63 3.55
CA ASP A 112 14.25 4.89 4.93
C ASP A 112 13.35 4.26 6.00
N TYR A 113 12.05 4.27 5.74
CA TYR A 113 11.03 3.64 6.59
C TYR A 113 10.29 2.56 5.80
N TYR A 114 10.34 1.32 6.29
CA TYR A 114 9.72 0.18 5.60
C TYR A 114 8.85 -0.62 6.57
N LEU A 115 7.54 -0.64 6.32
CA LEU A 115 6.56 -1.26 7.23
C LEU A 115 6.62 -2.81 7.23
N ARG A 116 7.17 -3.42 6.18
CA ARG A 116 7.10 -4.88 5.98
C ARG A 116 7.66 -5.73 7.13
N PRO A 117 8.82 -5.43 7.74
CA PRO A 117 9.35 -6.24 8.85
C PRO A 117 8.37 -6.33 10.03
N PHE A 118 7.70 -5.24 10.37
CA PHE A 118 6.66 -5.22 11.39
C PHE A 118 5.48 -6.12 10.99
N ILE A 119 4.97 -5.98 9.77
CA ILE A 119 3.81 -6.74 9.29
C ILE A 119 4.10 -8.24 9.22
N LEU A 120 5.29 -8.64 8.79
CA LEU A 120 5.73 -10.03 8.81
C LEU A 120 5.77 -10.58 10.24
N ALA A 121 6.42 -9.86 11.15
CA ALA A 121 6.51 -10.29 12.54
C ALA A 121 5.12 -10.37 13.20
N ALA A 122 4.27 -9.37 13.00
CA ALA A 122 2.91 -9.36 13.53
C ALA A 122 2.11 -10.55 13.02
N HIS A 123 2.07 -10.74 11.70
CA HIS A 123 1.43 -11.88 11.05
C HIS A 123 1.89 -13.22 11.63
N ASP A 124 3.19 -13.46 11.72
CA ASP A 124 3.75 -14.74 12.19
C ASP A 124 3.43 -15.05 13.66
N HIS A 125 3.24 -14.01 14.49
CA HIS A 125 2.93 -14.17 15.91
C HIS A 125 1.43 -14.24 16.20
N THR A 126 0.59 -13.67 15.35
CA THR A 126 -0.87 -13.60 15.59
C THR A 126 -1.66 -14.61 14.79
N GLU A 127 -1.11 -15.14 13.68
CA GLU A 127 -1.82 -16.15 12.91
C GLU A 127 -1.92 -17.48 13.65
N PRO A 128 -3.12 -18.09 13.73
CA PRO A 128 -3.28 -19.38 14.37
C PRO A 128 -2.40 -20.43 13.69
N LYS A 129 -1.43 -20.97 14.44
CA LYS A 129 -0.45 -21.90 13.87
C LYS A 129 -1.08 -23.21 13.38
N GLU A 130 -2.25 -23.55 13.93
CA GLU A 130 -3.05 -24.73 13.62
C GLU A 130 -3.79 -24.64 12.28
N ILE A 131 -3.96 -23.43 11.75
CA ILE A 131 -4.54 -23.24 10.42
C ILE A 131 -3.48 -23.62 9.39
N GLY A 132 -3.76 -24.66 8.60
CA GLY A 132 -2.85 -25.12 7.54
C GLY A 132 -2.57 -24.02 6.50
N PRO A 133 -1.47 -24.14 5.73
CA PRO A 133 -0.99 -23.08 4.83
C PRO A 133 -2.02 -22.64 3.78
N ILE A 134 -2.88 -23.55 3.33
CA ILE A 134 -3.97 -23.24 2.37
C ILE A 134 -5.02 -22.33 3.01
N LEU A 135 -5.43 -22.62 4.24
CA LEU A 135 -6.43 -21.83 4.95
C LEU A 135 -5.86 -20.49 5.41
N ARG A 136 -4.56 -20.38 5.70
CA ARG A 136 -3.90 -19.07 5.95
C ARG A 136 -3.90 -18.16 4.73
N TYR A 137 -3.70 -18.72 3.54
CA TYR A 137 -3.82 -17.97 2.30
C TYR A 137 -5.27 -17.47 2.06
N GLN A 138 -6.27 -18.24 2.50
CA GLN A 138 -7.69 -17.92 2.32
C GLN A 138 -8.28 -17.04 3.44
N HIS A 139 -7.74 -17.11 4.66
CA HIS A 139 -8.15 -16.33 5.81
C HIS A 139 -7.12 -15.25 6.11
N ARG A 140 -7.28 -14.08 5.50
CA ARG A 140 -6.45 -12.93 5.84
C ARG A 140 -6.72 -12.49 7.26
N THR A 141 -5.65 -12.28 8.01
CA THR A 141 -5.71 -11.75 9.37
C THR A 141 -6.32 -10.35 9.37
N ALA A 142 -7.49 -10.21 10.00
CA ALA A 142 -8.17 -8.93 10.14
C ALA A 142 -7.56 -8.05 11.24
N CYS A 143 -6.97 -8.67 12.27
CA CYS A 143 -6.39 -8.01 13.43
C CYS A 143 -5.04 -8.62 13.82
N TYR A 144 -4.07 -7.76 14.13
CA TYR A 144 -2.84 -8.17 14.81
C TYR A 144 -3.02 -7.92 16.31
N GLY A 145 -3.26 -9.01 17.06
CA GLY A 145 -3.68 -8.91 18.45
C GLY A 145 -5.05 -8.22 18.57
N PRO A 146 -5.21 -7.23 19.45
CA PRO A 146 -6.50 -6.54 19.64
C PRO A 146 -6.78 -5.46 18.57
N THR A 147 -5.81 -5.13 17.72
CA THR A 147 -5.87 -3.97 16.81
C THR A 147 -6.07 -4.43 15.36
N LYS A 148 -6.92 -3.72 14.60
CA LYS A 148 -7.15 -4.05 13.19
C LYS A 148 -5.87 -3.80 12.38
N VAL A 149 -5.62 -4.65 11.39
CA VAL A 149 -4.46 -4.48 10.50
C VAL A 149 -4.47 -3.12 9.78
N ALA A 150 -5.67 -2.67 9.38
CA ALA A 150 -5.86 -1.34 8.80
C ALA A 150 -5.46 -0.19 9.75
N ASP A 151 -5.74 -0.32 11.05
CA ASP A 151 -5.38 0.71 12.03
C ASP A 151 -3.86 0.79 12.21
N HIS A 152 -3.16 -0.35 12.22
CA HIS A 152 -1.68 -0.35 12.20
C HIS A 152 -1.11 0.36 10.96
N PHE A 153 -1.68 0.08 9.79
CA PHE A 153 -1.28 0.71 8.54
C PHE A 153 -1.48 2.23 8.56
N PHE A 154 -2.68 2.70 8.92
CA PHE A 154 -2.97 4.13 8.94
C PHE A 154 -2.20 4.87 10.03
N ASN A 155 -2.09 4.30 11.23
CA ASN A 155 -1.32 4.91 12.31
C ASN A 155 0.16 5.03 11.92
N TYR A 156 0.76 3.99 11.33
CA TYR A 156 2.14 4.09 10.84
C TYR A 156 2.31 5.18 9.77
N SER A 157 1.34 5.32 8.85
CA SER A 157 1.38 6.37 7.83
C SER A 157 1.27 7.78 8.41
N LEU A 158 0.44 7.96 9.45
CA LEU A 158 0.26 9.21 10.16
C LEU A 158 1.49 9.55 11.02
N ASP A 159 2.01 8.58 11.76
CA ASP A 159 3.22 8.72 12.58
C ASP A 159 4.41 9.14 11.70
N PHE A 160 4.56 8.55 10.51
CA PHE A 160 5.57 8.97 9.53
C PHE A 160 5.41 10.44 9.15
N LEU A 161 4.20 10.87 8.75
CA LEU A 161 3.96 12.25 8.36
C LEU A 161 4.25 13.22 9.51
N GLN A 162 3.76 12.93 10.71
CA GLN A 162 3.94 13.80 11.88
C GLN A 162 5.42 13.89 12.29
N SER A 163 6.12 12.76 12.32
CA SER A 163 7.54 12.67 12.68
C SER A 163 8.44 13.48 11.73
N PHE A 164 8.05 13.59 10.46
CA PHE A 164 8.83 14.27 9.42
C PHE A 164 8.16 15.53 8.88
N SER A 165 7.25 16.14 9.65
CA SER A 165 6.54 17.38 9.27
C SER A 165 7.46 18.55 8.89
N GLY A 166 8.69 18.59 9.41
CA GLY A 166 9.70 19.59 9.09
C GLY A 166 10.64 19.24 7.93
N PHE A 167 10.45 18.10 7.27
CA PHE A 167 11.35 17.58 6.23
C PHE A 167 10.60 17.27 4.93
N PRO A 168 11.25 17.37 3.76
CA PRO A 168 10.67 16.87 2.53
C PRO A 168 10.50 15.35 2.61
N THR A 169 9.29 14.84 2.33
CA THR A 169 8.98 13.40 2.41
C THR A 169 8.41 12.86 1.10
N PHE A 170 8.73 11.60 0.81
CA PHE A 170 8.08 10.84 -0.23
C PHE A 170 7.67 9.46 0.30
N SER A 171 6.38 9.19 0.36
CA SER A 171 5.86 7.95 0.92
C SER A 171 4.82 7.31 0.02
N ILE A 172 4.84 5.98 -0.06
CA ILE A 172 3.84 5.15 -0.72
C ILE A 172 3.31 4.16 0.32
N PHE A 173 2.04 4.29 0.67
CA PHE A 173 1.33 3.36 1.52
C PHE A 173 0.23 2.69 0.71
N TRP A 174 0.30 1.37 0.56
CA TRP A 174 -0.60 0.61 -0.30
C TRP A 174 -1.34 -0.46 0.49
N GLN A 175 -2.66 -0.38 0.56
CA GLN A 175 -3.46 -1.25 1.39
C GLN A 175 -4.12 -2.35 0.55
N ASN A 176 -3.87 -3.60 0.89
CA ASN A 176 -4.37 -4.77 0.17
C ASN A 176 -5.50 -5.49 0.93
N GLY A 177 -5.43 -5.57 2.27
CA GLY A 177 -6.13 -6.60 3.04
C GLY A 177 -7.65 -6.56 3.02
N PHE A 178 -8.25 -5.39 2.84
CA PHE A 178 -9.69 -5.23 2.97
C PHE A 178 -10.47 -5.31 1.65
N SER A 179 -9.79 -5.21 0.52
CA SER A 179 -10.40 -5.03 -0.79
C SER A 179 -10.00 -6.10 -1.81
N HIS A 180 -8.87 -6.78 -1.63
CA HIS A 180 -8.33 -7.73 -2.61
C HIS A 180 -9.28 -8.90 -2.94
N ASP A 181 -9.92 -9.51 -1.92
CA ASP A 181 -10.75 -10.73 -2.14
C ASP A 181 -12.26 -10.50 -2.14
N HIS A 182 -12.69 -9.35 -1.65
CA HIS A 182 -14.09 -9.13 -1.35
C HIS A 182 -14.53 -7.79 -1.94
N LEU A 183 -15.38 -7.88 -2.97
CA LEU A 183 -15.93 -6.71 -3.66
C LEU A 183 -16.64 -5.73 -2.70
N ASN A 184 -17.22 -6.24 -1.61
CA ASN A 184 -17.89 -5.43 -0.59
C ASN A 184 -17.05 -5.25 0.69
N GLY A 185 -15.84 -5.83 0.76
CA GLY A 185 -14.94 -5.68 1.90
C GLY A 185 -14.64 -4.23 2.29
N PRO A 186 -14.47 -3.29 1.33
CA PRO A 186 -14.28 -1.87 1.63
C PRO A 186 -15.32 -1.21 2.53
N SER A 187 -16.58 -1.67 2.54
CA SER A 187 -17.60 -1.08 3.40
C SER A 187 -17.31 -1.25 4.89
N ARG A 188 -16.49 -2.24 5.27
CA ARG A 188 -16.08 -2.46 6.66
C ARG A 188 -15.13 -1.39 7.19
N LEU A 189 -14.43 -0.68 6.30
CA LEU A 189 -13.43 0.32 6.65
C LEU A 189 -13.81 1.74 6.21
N ASP A 190 -14.97 1.96 5.61
CA ASP A 190 -15.37 3.28 5.10
C ASP A 190 -15.26 4.38 6.18
N GLU A 191 -15.77 4.12 7.37
CA GLU A 191 -15.66 5.06 8.51
C GLU A 191 -14.22 5.25 8.97
N THR A 192 -13.46 4.15 9.10
CA THR A 192 -12.05 4.20 9.50
C THR A 192 -11.23 5.03 8.52
N VAL A 193 -11.39 4.81 7.21
CA VAL A 193 -10.64 5.54 6.18
C VAL A 193 -11.02 7.01 6.15
N SER A 194 -12.32 7.31 6.18
CA SER A 194 -12.82 8.69 6.22
C SER A 194 -12.25 9.45 7.43
N GLU A 195 -12.24 8.84 8.61
CA GLU A 195 -11.68 9.46 9.81
C GLU A 195 -10.15 9.61 9.74
N GLN A 196 -9.42 8.66 9.15
CA GLN A 196 -7.97 8.77 8.99
C GLN A 196 -7.60 9.88 8.02
N PHE A 197 -8.32 10.05 6.91
CA PHE A 197 -8.11 11.18 5.99
C PHE A 197 -8.44 12.52 6.64
N ARG A 198 -9.46 12.57 7.49
CA ARG A 198 -9.75 13.76 8.31
C ARG A 198 -8.59 14.07 9.26
N LYS A 199 -8.08 13.09 10.00
CA LYS A 199 -6.94 13.25 10.92
C LYS A 199 -5.68 13.74 10.20
N MET A 200 -5.37 13.17 9.04
CA MET A 200 -4.24 13.61 8.21
C MET A 200 -4.40 15.09 7.82
N SER A 201 -5.57 15.47 7.31
CA SER A 201 -5.87 16.86 6.90
C SER A 201 -5.80 17.84 8.07
N GLU A 202 -6.28 17.46 9.25
CA GLU A 202 -6.26 18.29 10.47
C GLU A 202 -4.86 18.41 11.08
N SER A 203 -4.00 17.43 10.89
CA SER A 203 -2.65 17.44 11.45
C SER A 203 -1.68 18.43 10.77
N GLY A 204 -2.11 19.10 9.70
CA GLY A 204 -1.33 20.15 9.04
C GLY A 204 -0.07 19.63 8.32
N VAL A 205 -0.02 18.32 8.05
CA VAL A 205 0.99 17.62 7.26
C VAL A 205 0.45 17.16 5.92
#